data_AF-T0LLT5-F1
#
_entry.id   AF-T0LLT5-F1
#
_cell.length_a   1.000
_cell.length_b   1.000
_cell.length_c   1.000
_cell.angle_alpha   90.00
_cell.angle_beta   90.00
_cell.angle_gamma   90.00
#
_symmetry.space_group_name_H-M   'P 1'
#
loop_
_entity.id
_entity.type
_entity.pdbx_description
1 polymer ?
#
loop_
_entity_poly.entity_id
_entity_poly.type
_entity_poly.pdbx_seq_one_letter_code
_entity_poly.pdbx_strand_id
1 'polypeptide(L)'
;MDFLKTGMSVLDKAKSSVADKPFRVLSENGDLTVLPPRFAHSIRNENDLNFGAFIKADFHYGIAGFEPFGFVDHDSQILQNVARKQLTKYLNTVTEPLSLETAFAANHIFGESPGTSPLTATRNSSLPPQLLI
;
A
#
# COMPACT_ATOMS: atom_id res chain seq x y z
N MET A 1 18.91 6.77 -2.83
CA MET A 1 17.91 6.67 -1.74
C MET A 1 17.37 8.06 -1.36
N ASP A 2 17.40 9.03 -2.27
CA ASP A 2 16.96 10.39 -2.01
C ASP A 2 15.48 10.54 -2.35
N PHE A 3 15.00 9.84 -3.39
CA PHE A 3 13.59 9.85 -3.76
C PHE A 3 12.74 9.06 -2.75
N LEU A 4 13.21 7.94 -2.21
CA LEU A 4 12.52 7.27 -1.10
C LEU A 4 12.36 8.13 0.17
N LYS A 5 13.27 9.08 0.40
CA LYS A 5 13.23 9.95 1.59
C LYS A 5 12.48 11.25 1.36
N THR A 6 12.61 11.83 0.17
CA THR A 6 12.14 13.19 -0.14
C THR A 6 11.26 13.26 -1.38
N GLY A 7 10.79 12.11 -1.88
CA GLY A 7 10.09 11.98 -3.16
C GLY A 7 8.87 12.88 -3.31
N MET A 8 8.12 13.10 -2.22
CA MET A 8 6.98 14.04 -2.26
C MET A 8 7.45 15.47 -2.56
N SER A 9 8.51 15.94 -1.91
CA SER A 9 9.08 17.28 -2.17
C SER A 9 9.63 17.38 -3.60
N VAL A 10 10.26 16.31 -4.10
CA VAL A 10 10.72 16.23 -5.50
C VAL A 10 9.54 16.36 -6.47
N LEU A 11 8.44 15.64 -6.23
CA LEU A 11 7.24 15.68 -7.06
C LEU A 11 6.56 17.05 -7.02
N ASP A 12 6.46 17.69 -5.85
CA ASP A 12 5.82 19.00 -5.70
C ASP A 12 6.64 20.11 -6.37
N LYS A 13 7.97 20.06 -6.21
CA LYS A 13 8.88 20.97 -6.92
C LYS A 13 8.79 20.78 -8.43
N ALA A 14 8.71 19.53 -8.91
CA ALA A 14 8.54 19.26 -10.33
C ALA A 14 7.20 19.80 -10.84
N LYS A 15 6.08 19.45 -10.18
CA LYS A 15 4.73 19.92 -10.55
C LYS A 15 4.60 21.44 -10.60
N SER A 16 5.23 22.16 -9.67
CA SER A 16 5.23 23.63 -9.66
C SER A 16 6.11 24.24 -10.75
N SER A 17 7.16 23.53 -11.19
CA SER A 17 8.09 24.01 -12.22
C SER A 17 7.62 23.69 -13.64
N VAL A 18 6.84 22.61 -13.83
CA VAL A 18 6.36 22.20 -15.16
C VAL A 18 4.86 22.44 -15.27
N ALA A 19 4.48 23.47 -16.03
CA ALA A 19 3.10 23.93 -16.20
C ALA A 19 2.20 22.87 -16.87
N ASP A 20 1.70 21.92 -16.08
CA ASP A 20 0.81 20.84 -16.50
C ASP A 20 1.37 19.99 -17.65
N LYS A 21 2.70 19.80 -17.72
CA LYS A 21 3.35 18.97 -18.75
C LYS A 21 3.89 17.67 -18.14
N PRO A 22 3.94 16.57 -18.91
CA PRO A 22 4.69 15.39 -18.52
C PRO A 22 6.12 15.72 -18.10
N PHE A 23 6.59 15.07 -17.05
CA PHE A 23 7.98 15.19 -16.58
C PHE A 23 8.53 13.83 -16.16
N ARG A 24 9.85 13.72 -16.12
CA ARG A 24 10.55 12.49 -15.72
C ARG A 24 11.15 12.67 -14.33
N VAL A 25 11.09 11.61 -13.54
CA VAL A 25 11.69 11.51 -12.21
C VAL A 25 12.64 10.34 -12.21
N LEU A 26 13.88 10.58 -11.81
CA LEU A 26 14.85 9.52 -11.56
C LEU A 26 14.63 9.02 -10.14
N SER A 27 14.24 7.77 -10.00
CA SER A 27 14.06 7.10 -8.71
C SER A 27 15.04 5.94 -8.55
N GLU A 28 15.12 5.38 -7.35
CA GLU A 28 15.96 4.21 -7.09
C GLU A 28 15.53 2.98 -7.89
N ASN A 29 14.25 2.90 -8.24
CA ASN A 29 13.67 1.80 -9.00
C ASN A 29 13.64 2.10 -10.51
N GLY A 30 14.30 3.19 -10.94
CA GLY A 30 14.44 3.57 -12.33
C GLY A 30 13.72 4.88 -12.69
N ASP A 31 13.61 5.11 -14.00
CA ASP A 31 13.08 6.34 -14.56
C ASP A 31 11.55 6.27 -14.64
N LEU A 32 10.88 7.16 -13.91
CA LEU A 32 9.42 7.26 -13.90
C LEU A 32 8.97 8.45 -14.75
N THR A 33 8.04 8.23 -15.67
CA THR A 33 7.36 9.32 -16.38
C THR A 33 6.07 9.67 -15.65
N VAL A 34 6.01 10.87 -15.10
CA VAL A 34 4.82 11.38 -14.42
C VAL A 34 3.95 12.11 -15.44
N LEU A 35 2.75 11.59 -15.62
CA LEU A 35 1.76 12.16 -16.52
C LEU A 35 0.75 13.02 -15.74
N PRO A 36 0.34 14.16 -16.29
CA PRO A 36 -0.72 14.95 -15.69
C PRO A 36 -2.08 14.23 -15.62
N PRO A 37 -2.96 14.59 -14.67
CA PRO A 37 -4.22 13.89 -14.43
C PRO A 37 -5.15 13.79 -15.63
N ARG A 38 -5.09 14.73 -16.59
CA ARG A 38 -5.90 14.69 -17.82
C ARG A 38 -5.65 13.45 -18.69
N PHE A 39 -4.50 12.80 -18.55
CA PHE A 39 -4.18 11.56 -19.25
C PHE A 39 -4.71 10.30 -18.53
N ALA A 40 -5.29 10.42 -17.33
CA ALA A 40 -5.70 9.28 -16.51
C ALA A 40 -6.65 8.32 -17.23
N HIS A 41 -7.55 8.84 -18.08
CA HIS A 41 -8.49 8.00 -18.82
C HIS A 41 -7.86 7.25 -19.99
N SER A 42 -6.82 7.83 -20.62
CA SER A 42 -6.05 7.15 -21.67
C SER A 42 -5.24 6.02 -21.06
N ILE A 43 -4.38 6.35 -20.10
CA ILE A 43 -3.38 5.41 -19.55
C ILE A 43 -3.99 4.16 -18.89
N ARG A 44 -5.20 4.27 -18.32
CA ARG A 44 -5.85 3.13 -17.64
C ARG A 44 -6.23 1.99 -18.59
N ASN A 45 -6.35 2.25 -19.89
CA ASN A 45 -6.76 1.27 -20.89
C ASN A 45 -5.69 1.08 -21.98
N GLU A 46 -4.46 1.57 -21.78
CA GLU A 46 -3.36 1.35 -22.73
C GLU A 46 -2.83 -0.07 -22.60
N ASN A 47 -2.89 -0.86 -23.68
CA ASN A 47 -2.50 -2.27 -23.65
C ASN A 47 -0.99 -2.47 -23.40
N ASP A 48 -0.17 -1.49 -23.75
CA ASP A 48 1.28 -1.53 -23.54
C ASP A 48 1.67 -1.19 -22.09
N LEU A 49 0.73 -0.72 -21.26
CA LEU A 49 0.97 -0.42 -19.85
C LEU A 49 0.47 -1.56 -18.96
N ASN A 50 1.39 -2.36 -18.43
CA ASN A 50 1.08 -3.43 -17.47
C ASN A 50 1.48 -3.03 -16.04
N PHE A 51 0.46 -2.74 -15.21
CA PHE A 51 0.64 -2.42 -13.80
C PHE A 51 1.16 -3.61 -12.97
N GLY A 52 0.70 -4.84 -13.26
CA GLY A 52 1.14 -6.03 -12.54
C GLY A 52 2.62 -6.32 -12.76
N ALA A 53 3.07 -6.25 -14.02
CA ALA A 53 4.47 -6.43 -14.38
C ALA A 53 5.37 -5.39 -13.70
N PHE A 54 4.93 -4.13 -13.63
CA PHE A 54 5.63 -3.07 -12.89
C PHE A 54 5.78 -3.42 -11.40
N ILE A 55 4.70 -3.79 -10.71
CA ILE A 55 4.76 -4.15 -9.29
C ILE A 55 5.66 -5.35 -9.03
N LYS A 56 5.62 -6.37 -9.90
CA LYS A 56 6.48 -7.55 -9.78
C LYS A 56 7.97 -7.18 -9.83
N ALA A 57 8.35 -6.23 -10.68
CA ALA A 57 9.71 -5.72 -10.78
C ALA A 57 10.07 -4.81 -9.59
N ASP A 58 9.23 -3.83 -9.28
CA ASP A 58 9.46 -2.80 -8.25
C ASP A 58 9.55 -3.39 -6.84
N PHE A 59 8.77 -4.45 -6.57
CA PHE A 59 8.75 -5.16 -5.27
C PHE A 59 9.61 -6.42 -5.26
N HIS A 60 10.57 -6.54 -6.18
CA HIS A 60 11.64 -7.54 -6.13
C HIS A 60 11.13 -8.99 -5.99
N TYR A 61 10.10 -9.36 -6.75
CA TYR A 61 9.48 -10.70 -6.67
C TYR A 61 10.45 -11.89 -6.67
N GLY A 62 11.60 -11.77 -7.34
CA GLY A 62 12.61 -12.83 -7.40
C GLY A 62 13.41 -13.06 -6.11
N ILE A 63 13.21 -12.25 -5.08
CA ILE A 63 13.86 -12.41 -3.76
C ILE A 63 12.99 -13.32 -2.88
N ALA A 64 13.62 -14.27 -2.21
CA ALA A 64 12.95 -15.16 -1.26
C ALA A 64 12.17 -14.37 -0.20
N GLY A 65 10.88 -14.65 -0.05
CA GLY A 65 9.97 -13.91 0.85
C GLY A 65 9.20 -12.76 0.19
N PHE A 66 9.47 -12.44 -1.07
CA PHE A 66 8.77 -11.41 -1.86
C PHE A 66 7.92 -12.00 -2.99
N GLU A 67 7.77 -13.32 -3.04
CA GLU A 67 6.96 -14.03 -4.03
C GLU A 67 5.49 -13.57 -4.09
N PRO A 68 4.82 -13.16 -2.99
CA PRO A 68 3.43 -12.71 -3.07
C PRO A 68 3.20 -11.52 -4.00
N PHE A 69 4.20 -10.67 -4.23
CA PHE A 69 4.08 -9.55 -5.17
C PHE A 69 3.96 -10.01 -6.63
N GLY A 70 4.33 -11.26 -6.94
CA GLY A 70 4.11 -11.86 -8.26
C GLY A 70 2.64 -12.17 -8.55
N PHE A 71 1.77 -12.23 -7.53
CA PHE A 71 0.34 -12.51 -7.72
C PHE A 71 -0.41 -11.38 -8.42
N VAL A 72 0.16 -10.17 -8.48
CA VAL A 72 -0.46 -9.02 -9.14
C VAL A 72 -0.55 -9.23 -10.65
N ASP A 73 0.44 -9.88 -11.26
CA ASP A 73 0.54 -10.17 -12.70
C ASP A 73 0.30 -11.66 -13.03
N HIS A 74 -0.26 -12.42 -12.09
CA HIS A 74 -0.42 -13.86 -12.26
C HIS A 74 -1.69 -14.18 -13.07
N ASP A 75 -1.60 -15.11 -14.02
CA ASP A 75 -2.70 -15.47 -14.96
C ASP A 75 -4.00 -15.89 -14.27
N SER A 76 -3.90 -16.55 -13.11
CA SER A 76 -5.06 -16.95 -12.31
C SER A 76 -5.82 -15.79 -11.67
N GLN A 77 -5.26 -14.58 -11.69
CA GLN A 77 -5.83 -13.35 -11.13
C GLN A 77 -6.33 -13.51 -9.68
N ILE A 78 -5.60 -14.28 -8.86
CA ILE A 78 -6.03 -14.60 -7.49
C ILE A 78 -6.25 -13.33 -6.67
N LEU A 79 -5.31 -12.37 -6.73
CA LEU A 79 -5.43 -11.11 -5.99
C LEU A 79 -6.70 -10.34 -6.40
N GLN A 80 -6.95 -10.21 -7.71
CA GLN A 80 -8.11 -9.51 -8.23
C GLN A 80 -9.41 -10.24 -7.88
N ASN A 81 -9.42 -11.57 -7.90
CA ASN A 81 -10.56 -12.38 -7.50
C ASN A 81 -10.88 -12.24 -6.01
N VAL A 82 -9.87 -12.27 -5.14
CA VAL A 82 -10.06 -12.05 -3.69
C VAL A 82 -10.59 -10.65 -3.44
N ALA A 83 -9.97 -9.63 -4.03
CA ALA A 83 -10.35 -8.23 -3.84
C ALA A 83 -11.77 -7.93 -4.32
N ARG A 84 -12.17 -8.43 -5.51
CA ARG A 84 -13.46 -8.11 -6.13
C ARG A 84 -14.62 -9.01 -5.69
N LYS A 85 -14.33 -10.26 -5.30
CA LYS A 85 -15.38 -11.24 -4.99
C LYS A 85 -15.44 -11.53 -3.50
N GLN A 86 -14.31 -11.95 -2.92
CA GLN A 86 -14.32 -12.42 -1.53
C GLN A 86 -14.49 -11.26 -0.54
N LEU A 87 -13.70 -10.18 -0.68
CA LEU A 87 -13.85 -9.02 0.22
C LEU A 87 -15.25 -8.42 0.13
N THR A 88 -15.80 -8.29 -1.09
CA THR A 88 -17.17 -7.80 -1.29
C THR A 88 -18.21 -8.74 -0.66
N LYS A 89 -18.07 -10.06 -0.83
CA LYS A 89 -19.00 -11.05 -0.25
C LYS A 89 -19.00 -11.02 1.28
N TYR A 90 -17.82 -10.92 1.87
CA TYR A 90 -17.64 -11.02 3.32
C TYR A 90 -17.70 -9.67 4.04
N LEU A 91 -17.94 -8.56 3.34
CA LEU A 91 -17.95 -7.21 3.93
C LEU A 91 -18.90 -7.12 5.13
N ASN A 92 -20.10 -7.66 5.01
CA ASN A 92 -21.10 -7.65 6.08
C ASN A 92 -20.77 -8.59 7.24
N THR A 93 -19.86 -9.55 7.05
CA THR A 93 -19.48 -10.52 8.09
C THR A 93 -18.18 -10.16 8.80
N VAL A 94 -17.25 -9.44 8.16
CA VAL A 94 -15.94 -9.14 8.75
C VAL A 94 -15.90 -7.79 9.45
N THR A 95 -16.79 -6.86 9.11
CA THR A 95 -16.70 -5.48 9.60
C THR A 95 -16.90 -5.38 11.11
N GLU A 96 -17.93 -6.04 11.67
CA GLU A 96 -18.18 -6.03 13.12
C GLU A 96 -17.06 -6.74 13.91
N PRO A 97 -16.66 -7.99 13.58
CA PRO A 97 -15.54 -8.65 14.25
C PRO A 97 -14.23 -7.86 14.17
N LEU A 98 -13.92 -7.24 13.02
CA LEU A 98 -12.74 -6.41 12.86
C LEU A 98 -12.79 -5.17 13.77
N SER A 99 -13.95 -4.53 13.90
CA SER A 99 -14.14 -3.39 14.79
C SER A 99 -13.95 -3.79 16.25
N LEU A 100 -14.53 -4.92 16.66
CA LEU A 100 -14.40 -5.44 18.04
C LEU A 100 -12.95 -5.79 18.37
N GLU A 101 -12.27 -6.50 17.46
CA GLU A 101 -10.85 -6.86 17.64
C GLU A 101 -9.96 -5.61 17.66
N THR A 102 -10.24 -4.62 16.82
CA THR A 102 -9.50 -3.35 16.82
C THR A 102 -9.68 -2.60 18.14
N ALA A 103 -10.91 -2.54 18.67
CA ALA A 103 -11.19 -1.91 19.96
C ALA A 103 -10.50 -2.66 21.11
N PHE A 104 -10.58 -4.00 21.10
CA PHE A 104 -9.88 -4.85 22.05
C PHE A 104 -8.37 -4.63 22.01
N ALA A 105 -7.75 -4.70 20.83
CA ALA A 105 -6.32 -4.50 20.65
C ALA A 105 -5.87 -3.10 21.06
N ALA A 106 -6.66 -2.07 20.73
CA ALA A 106 -6.39 -0.70 21.16
C ALA A 106 -6.42 -0.57 22.69
N ASN A 107 -7.46 -1.09 23.35
CA ASN A 107 -7.55 -1.09 24.82
C ASN A 107 -6.44 -1.94 25.45
N HIS A 108 -6.04 -3.05 24.82
CA HIS A 108 -4.96 -3.90 25.31
C HIS A 108 -3.60 -3.21 25.24
N ILE A 109 -3.31 -2.50 24.14
CA ILE A 109 -2.01 -1.83 23.92
C ILE A 109 -1.92 -0.52 24.72
N PHE A 110 -3.01 0.26 24.76
CA PHE A 110 -2.99 1.62 25.30
C PHE A 110 -3.69 1.77 26.66
N GLY A 111 -4.45 0.76 27.10
CA GLY A 111 -5.28 0.81 28.31
C GLY A 111 -6.56 1.62 28.11
N GLU A 112 -7.48 1.52 29.07
CA GLU A 112 -8.66 2.37 29.14
C GLU A 112 -8.34 3.61 29.98
N SER A 113 -7.93 4.71 29.35
CA SER A 113 -7.76 5.99 30.05
C SER A 113 -9.09 6.76 30.09
N PRO A 114 -9.58 7.23 31.24
CA PRO A 114 -10.85 7.97 31.35
C PRO A 114 -10.81 9.42 30.80
N GLY A 115 -9.87 9.76 29.91
CA GLY A 115 -9.74 11.07 29.28
C GLY A 115 -8.78 11.05 28.09
N THR A 116 -8.80 12.10 27.26
CA THR A 116 -7.87 12.28 26.13
C THR A 116 -6.44 12.47 26.64
N SER A 117 -5.72 11.36 26.81
CA SER A 117 -4.29 11.38 27.14
C SER A 117 -3.45 11.49 25.87
N PRO A 118 -2.36 12.27 25.83
CA PRO A 118 -1.44 12.28 24.69
C PRO A 118 -0.80 10.89 24.52
N LEU A 119 -1.16 10.18 23.45
CA LEU A 119 -0.62 8.84 23.18
C LEU A 119 0.87 8.95 22.83
N THR A 120 1.74 8.53 23.76
CA THR A 120 3.16 8.30 23.46
C THR A 120 3.40 6.80 23.47
N ALA A 121 3.71 6.22 22.31
CA ALA A 121 3.94 4.78 22.17
C ALA A 121 5.14 4.35 23.03
N THR A 122 4.86 3.80 24.21
CA THR A 122 5.86 3.14 25.05
C THR A 122 5.74 1.65 24.79
N ARG A 123 6.82 1.06 24.27
CA ARG A 123 6.93 -0.35 23.89
C ARG A 123 6.85 -1.21 25.15
N ASN A 124 5.67 -1.71 25.50
CA ASN A 124 5.54 -2.65 26.61
C ASN A 124 5.89 -4.06 26.12
N SER A 125 7.05 -4.56 26.55
CA SER A 125 7.59 -5.87 26.20
C SER A 125 7.02 -6.94 27.12
N SER A 126 5.85 -7.46 26.79
CA SER A 126 5.35 -8.71 27.40
C SER A 126 4.41 -9.41 26.41
N LEU A 127 4.99 -10.15 25.47
CA LEU A 127 4.24 -11.10 24.64
C LEU A 127 3.94 -12.35 25.48
N PRO A 128 2.68 -12.79 25.64
CA PRO A 128 2.39 -14.16 26.06
C PRO A 128 2.62 -15.12 24.88
N PRO A 129 3.09 -16.35 25.14
CA PRO A 129 3.19 -17.35 24.10
C PRO A 129 1.77 -17.84 23.79
N GLN A 130 1.50 -18.00 22.50
CA GLN A 130 0.50 -18.86 21.85
C GLN A 130 -0.45 -18.11 20.93
N LEU A 131 -0.15 -18.22 19.63
CA LEU A 131 -1.15 -18.64 18.65
C LEU A 131 -0.42 -19.47 17.59
N LEU A 132 -0.37 -20.79 17.81
CA LEU A 132 -0.08 -21.78 16.77
C LEU A 132 -1.41 -22.44 16.43
N ILE A 133 -2.08 -21.92 15.41
CA ILE A 133 -2.94 -22.67 14.50
C ILE A 133 -2.70 -22.10 13.11
#